data_AF-A0A8T6EBZ8-F1
#
_entry.id   AF-A0A8T6EBZ8-F1
#
_cell.length_a   1.000
_cell.length_b   1.000
_cell.length_c   1.000
_cell.angle_alpha   90.00
_cell.angle_beta   90.00
_cell.angle_gamma   90.00
#
_symmetry.space_group_name_H-M   'P 1'
#
loop_
_entity.id
_entity.type
_entity.pdbx_description
1 polymer ?
#
loop_
_entity_poly.entity_id
_entity_poly.type
_entity_poly.pdbx_seq_one_letter_code
_entity_poly.pdbx_strand_id
1 'polypeptide(L)'
;MDLRCRRRRQRGREVRGHHDRRGGARDPRVPGRLRRRVAHSEAAPVPVPDYTTLEFPDPPDDRPYVIVDMIASADGRTVIEDNEAGLGSRTDRRLLHELRLHVDVVLAGAGTLRATGASPRLYDEDLEALRLQRGKSRMPNGAVISASGKVPLDATFFTSPRFDAYLYLADTAPSARREAIEATGRPVVEVPADDAIPAMLRHMRSEMGARLVMLEGGPTLNGECFRAGVVDELFLTLGGVVVGGHGLPTAVEMLGVEVTRATVTRLELLSATPNPETDEVYLRYRVRR
;
A
#
# COMPACT_ATOMS: atom_id res chain seq x y z
N MET A 1 42.72 39.85 32.40
CA MET A 1 42.05 40.79 33.32
C MET A 1 40.58 40.39 33.34
N ASP A 2 40.12 39.48 34.21
CA ASP A 2 40.00 39.60 35.68
C ASP A 2 39.09 40.81 35.99
N LEU A 3 37.91 40.70 36.61
CA LEU A 3 37.60 40.23 37.97
C LEU A 3 36.07 39.95 38.10
N ARG A 4 35.61 38.81 38.62
CA ARG A 4 35.26 38.51 40.04
C ARG A 4 34.12 39.38 40.62
N CYS A 5 32.96 38.77 40.94
CA CYS A 5 32.62 38.15 42.23
C CYS A 5 32.17 39.15 43.30
N ARG A 6 30.94 39.00 43.83
CA ARG A 6 30.68 39.11 45.28
C ARG A 6 29.38 38.41 45.70
N ARG A 7 29.55 37.59 46.72
CA ARG A 7 28.57 36.80 47.48
C ARG A 7 27.66 37.69 48.34
N ARG A 8 26.49 37.16 48.73
CA ARG A 8 26.07 37.15 50.15
C ARG A 8 25.12 35.99 50.45
N ARG A 9 25.56 35.11 51.36
CA ARG A 9 24.73 34.17 52.13
C ARG A 9 24.10 34.93 53.28
N GLN A 10 22.88 34.60 53.67
CA GLN A 10 22.47 34.57 55.07
C GLN A 10 21.62 33.32 55.33
N ARG A 11 22.00 32.60 56.40
CA ARG A 11 21.27 31.49 57.01
C ARG A 11 20.57 32.00 58.27
N GLY A 12 19.48 31.35 58.62
CA GLY A 12 18.91 31.27 59.95
C GLY A 12 17.39 31.11 59.88
N ARG A 13 16.65 30.41 60.75
CA ARG A 13 16.87 29.30 61.66
C ARG A 13 15.43 28.89 62.08
N GLU A 14 15.21 27.62 62.40
CA GLU A 14 13.93 26.99 62.76
C GLU A 14 13.19 27.65 63.93
N VAL A 15 11.84 27.53 63.99
CA VAL A 15 11.08 27.13 65.21
C VAL A 15 9.76 26.43 64.81
N ARG A 16 9.41 25.39 65.59
CA ARG A 16 8.26 24.48 65.50
C ARG A 16 6.96 25.05 66.10
N GLY A 17 5.83 24.44 65.74
CA GLY A 17 4.54 24.45 66.44
C GLY A 17 3.40 24.29 65.42
N HIS A 18 2.30 23.56 65.62
CA HIS A 18 1.75 22.78 66.72
C HIS A 18 0.66 21.88 66.11
N HIS A 19 0.21 20.87 66.86
CA HIS A 19 -0.84 19.93 66.48
C HIS A 19 -2.13 20.58 65.96
N ASP A 20 -2.81 19.93 65.01
CA ASP A 20 -4.22 19.59 65.22
C ASP A 20 -4.64 18.30 64.50
N ARG A 21 -5.41 17.46 65.22
CA ARG A 21 -6.06 16.23 64.76
C ARG A 21 -7.55 16.51 64.65
N ARG A 22 -8.18 16.06 63.56
CA ARG A 22 -9.61 15.70 63.33
C ARG A 22 -9.90 15.99 61.85
N GLY A 23 -10.69 15.27 61.08
CA GLY A 23 -11.57 14.13 61.24
C GLY A 23 -12.10 13.85 59.81
N GLY A 24 -12.44 12.60 59.53
CA GLY A 24 -12.76 12.17 58.16
C GLY A 24 -14.03 12.79 57.58
N ALA A 25 -14.05 12.88 56.25
CA ALA A 25 -15.26 12.73 55.45
C ALA A 25 -14.83 12.09 54.12
N ARG A 26 -15.21 10.83 53.90
CA ARG A 26 -15.14 10.18 52.59
C ARG A 26 -16.30 10.72 51.77
N ASP A 27 -15.99 11.38 50.66
CA ASP A 27 -16.96 11.83 49.67
C ASP A 27 -17.56 10.61 48.94
N PRO A 28 -18.87 10.33 49.03
CA PRO A 28 -19.49 9.21 48.36
C PRO A 28 -20.19 9.72 47.10
N ARG A 29 -19.43 9.92 45.99
CA ARG A 29 -20.00 10.10 44.65
C ARG A 29 -18.95 10.12 43.53
N VAL A 30 -18.21 9.01 43.37
CA VAL A 30 -17.53 8.70 42.10
C VAL A 30 -18.27 7.54 41.44
N PRO A 31 -18.89 7.71 40.27
CA PRO A 31 -19.50 6.60 39.55
C PRO A 31 -18.43 5.56 39.23
N GLY A 32 -18.64 4.33 39.71
CA GLY A 32 -17.72 3.22 39.52
C GLY A 32 -17.45 3.02 38.03
N ARG A 33 -16.18 3.10 37.63
CA ARG A 33 -15.74 2.70 36.29
C ARG A 33 -16.20 1.27 36.07
N LEU A 34 -17.17 1.08 35.19
CA LEU A 34 -17.58 -0.23 34.70
C LEU A 34 -16.37 -0.80 33.93
N ARG A 35 -15.46 -1.47 34.63
CA ARG A 35 -14.42 -2.29 34.00
C ARG A 35 -15.14 -3.53 33.46
N ARG A 36 -15.71 -3.39 32.26
CA ARG A 36 -16.15 -4.53 31.46
C ARG A 36 -14.87 -5.32 31.16
N ARG A 37 -14.58 -6.35 31.97
CA ARG A 37 -13.58 -7.36 31.61
C ARG A 37 -14.08 -7.97 30.32
N VAL A 38 -13.49 -7.56 29.19
CA VAL A 38 -13.56 -8.35 27.98
C VAL A 38 -12.84 -9.64 28.33
N ALA A 39 -13.60 -10.72 28.45
CA ALA A 39 -13.01 -12.04 28.56
C ALA A 39 -12.22 -12.25 27.26
N HIS A 40 -10.90 -12.16 27.34
CA HIS A 40 -10.04 -12.72 26.31
C HIS A 40 -10.24 -14.23 26.41
N SER A 41 -11.17 -14.76 25.62
CA SER A 41 -11.06 -16.14 25.18
C SER A 41 -9.66 -16.25 24.58
N GLU A 42 -8.83 -17.16 25.10
CA GLU A 42 -7.62 -17.62 24.40
C GLU A 42 -8.11 -18.30 23.11
N ALA A 43 -8.47 -17.49 22.12
CA ALA A 43 -8.65 -17.93 20.77
C ALA A 43 -7.28 -18.47 20.33
N ALA A 44 -7.27 -19.67 19.74
CA ALA A 44 -6.09 -20.18 19.07
C ALA A 44 -5.51 -19.08 18.16
N PRO A 45 -4.18 -18.93 18.09
CA PRO A 45 -3.58 -17.89 17.26
C PRO A 45 -4.16 -17.99 15.85
N VAL A 46 -4.77 -16.89 15.38
CA VAL A 46 -5.30 -16.84 14.02
C VAL A 46 -4.08 -16.95 13.11
N PRO A 47 -3.97 -18.00 12.28
CA PRO A 47 -2.83 -18.12 11.40
C PRO A 47 -2.85 -16.92 10.44
N VAL A 48 -1.69 -16.27 10.31
CA VAL A 48 -1.45 -15.30 9.25
C VAL A 48 -1.84 -15.93 7.91
N PRO A 49 -2.43 -15.17 6.96
CA PRO A 49 -2.80 -15.72 5.67
C PRO A 49 -1.63 -16.41 4.97
N ASP A 50 -1.95 -17.46 4.22
CA ASP A 50 -1.05 -18.05 3.24
C ASP A 50 -1.66 -17.75 1.87
N TYR A 51 -1.02 -16.84 1.12
CA TYR A 51 -1.50 -16.46 -0.19
C TYR A 51 -1.02 -17.39 -1.29
N THR A 52 -0.14 -18.36 -1.03
CA THR A 52 0.40 -19.25 -2.06
C THR A 52 -0.68 -20.14 -2.70
N THR A 53 -1.76 -20.40 -1.98
CA THR A 53 -2.88 -21.29 -2.38
C THR A 53 -4.13 -20.54 -2.85
N LEU A 54 -4.08 -19.20 -2.98
CA LEU A 54 -5.23 -18.44 -3.46
C LEU A 54 -5.66 -18.85 -4.86
N GLU A 55 -6.97 -18.84 -5.04
CA GLU A 55 -7.62 -18.97 -6.33
C GLU A 55 -8.30 -17.65 -6.72
N PHE A 56 -8.30 -17.36 -8.02
CA PHE A 56 -8.94 -16.20 -8.62
C PHE A 56 -9.95 -16.66 -9.67
N PRO A 57 -11.07 -15.95 -9.83
CA PRO A 57 -12.02 -16.21 -10.92
C PRO A 57 -11.36 -16.11 -12.30
N ASP A 58 -12.01 -16.71 -13.30
CA ASP A 58 -11.64 -16.46 -14.69
C ASP A 58 -11.75 -14.97 -15.04
N PRO A 59 -10.80 -14.42 -15.81
CA PRO A 59 -10.86 -13.02 -16.23
C PRO A 59 -12.01 -12.79 -17.21
N PRO A 60 -12.53 -11.56 -17.29
CA PRO A 60 -13.37 -11.13 -18.41
C PRO A 60 -12.69 -11.37 -19.78
N ASP A 61 -13.49 -11.46 -20.84
CA ASP A 61 -12.97 -11.71 -22.19
C ASP A 61 -12.10 -10.55 -22.71
N ASP A 62 -12.45 -9.31 -22.35
CA ASP A 62 -11.86 -8.09 -22.88
C ASP A 62 -10.73 -7.50 -22.01
N ARG A 63 -10.55 -7.98 -20.78
CA ARG A 63 -9.50 -7.49 -19.87
C ARG A 63 -9.05 -8.57 -18.89
N PRO A 64 -7.83 -8.51 -18.34
CA PRO A 64 -7.45 -9.37 -17.23
C PRO A 64 -8.31 -9.09 -15.99
N TYR A 65 -8.33 -10.05 -15.07
CA TYR A 65 -8.78 -9.83 -13.70
C TYR A 65 -7.78 -8.89 -13.01
N VAL A 66 -8.27 -7.92 -12.27
CA VAL A 66 -7.46 -6.83 -11.71
C VAL A 66 -7.58 -6.83 -10.21
N ILE A 67 -6.44 -6.99 -9.53
CA ILE A 67 -6.34 -6.86 -8.09
C ILE A 67 -5.51 -5.62 -7.75
N VAL A 68 -5.85 -4.95 -6.66
CA VAL A 68 -5.04 -3.88 -6.07
C VAL A 68 -4.45 -4.42 -4.78
N ASP A 69 -3.16 -4.28 -4.57
CA ASP A 69 -2.48 -4.60 -3.31
C ASP A 69 -1.85 -3.33 -2.73
N MET A 70 -2.23 -2.99 -1.50
CA MET A 70 -1.77 -1.78 -0.84
C MET A 70 -1.56 -2.01 0.65
N ILE A 71 -0.59 -1.29 1.19
CA ILE A 71 -0.49 -1.08 2.63
C ILE A 71 -0.83 0.36 3.00
N ALA A 72 -1.55 0.53 4.11
CA ALA A 72 -1.84 1.82 4.69
C ALA A 72 -1.74 1.80 6.22
N SER A 73 -1.55 2.96 6.83
CA SER A 73 -1.75 3.19 8.26
C SER A 73 -3.22 2.98 8.64
N ALA A 74 -3.51 2.88 9.94
CA ALA A 74 -4.88 2.75 10.44
C ALA A 74 -5.80 3.93 10.06
N ASP A 75 -5.23 5.12 9.81
CA ASP A 75 -5.93 6.30 9.28
C ASP A 75 -5.86 6.45 7.75
N GLY A 76 -5.32 5.44 7.05
CA GLY A 76 -5.42 5.29 5.60
C GLY A 76 -4.28 5.91 4.79
N ARG A 77 -3.15 6.29 5.40
CA ARG A 77 -1.98 6.87 4.71
C ARG A 77 -1.03 5.80 4.21
N THR A 78 -0.48 5.99 3.02
CA THR A 78 0.40 5.00 2.38
C THR A 78 1.88 5.35 2.46
N VAL A 79 2.24 6.45 3.13
CA VAL A 79 3.65 6.86 3.30
C VAL A 79 3.93 7.42 4.68
N ILE A 80 5.16 7.19 5.15
CA ILE A 80 5.86 7.83 6.26
C ILE A 80 7.16 8.37 5.67
N GLU A 81 7.46 9.67 5.87
CA GLU A 81 8.68 10.28 5.30
C GLU A 81 8.82 10.01 3.78
N ASP A 82 7.71 10.18 3.05
CA ASP A 82 7.59 10.01 1.59
C ASP A 82 7.84 8.60 1.03
N ASN A 83 7.86 7.56 1.89
CA ASN A 83 7.96 6.15 1.46
C ASN A 83 7.14 5.22 2.37
N GLU A 84 7.03 3.94 2.00
CA GLU A 84 6.21 2.95 2.71
C GLU A 84 6.88 2.34 3.97
N ALA A 85 8.16 2.65 4.23
CA ALA A 85 8.88 2.06 5.35
C ALA A 85 8.24 2.43 6.68
N GLY A 86 8.12 1.43 7.57
CA GLY A 86 7.48 1.59 8.87
C GLY A 86 5.97 1.40 8.87
N LEU A 87 5.32 1.25 7.70
CA LEU A 87 3.92 0.84 7.64
C LEU A 87 3.77 -0.68 7.77
N GLY A 88 4.63 -1.43 7.06
CA GLY A 88 4.51 -2.89 6.91
C GLY A 88 5.61 -3.71 7.57
N SER A 89 5.23 -4.88 8.02
CA SER A 89 6.09 -5.86 8.65
C SER A 89 6.84 -6.72 7.61
N ARG A 90 7.56 -7.75 8.09
CA ARG A 90 8.08 -8.79 7.19
C ARG A 90 6.96 -9.68 6.65
N THR A 91 5.89 -9.84 7.42
CA THR A 91 4.75 -10.66 7.04
C THR A 91 3.98 -10.02 5.89
N ASP A 92 3.72 -8.73 5.95
CA ASP A 92 3.12 -7.97 4.86
C ASP A 92 3.93 -8.10 3.55
N ARG A 93 5.25 -7.88 3.62
CA ARG A 93 6.16 -8.06 2.47
C ARG A 93 6.15 -9.47 1.90
N ARG A 94 6.06 -10.50 2.77
CA ARG A 94 5.88 -11.89 2.33
C ARG A 94 4.57 -12.05 1.56
N LEU A 95 3.46 -11.53 2.09
CA LEU A 95 2.14 -11.63 1.45
C LEU A 95 2.11 -10.93 0.08
N LEU A 96 2.73 -9.75 -0.07
CA LEU A 96 2.94 -9.09 -1.36
C LEU A 96 3.65 -10.01 -2.37
N HIS A 97 4.74 -10.67 -1.97
CA HIS A 97 5.47 -11.60 -2.83
C HIS A 97 4.64 -12.85 -3.15
N GLU A 98 3.89 -13.38 -2.19
CA GLU A 98 2.96 -14.48 -2.41
C GLU A 98 1.82 -14.10 -3.37
N LEU A 99 1.37 -12.84 -3.43
CA LEU A 99 0.44 -12.38 -4.47
C LEU A 99 1.10 -12.35 -5.86
N ARG A 100 2.37 -11.90 -5.94
CA ARG A 100 3.15 -11.94 -7.18
C ARG A 100 3.32 -13.35 -7.75
N LEU A 101 3.16 -14.40 -6.94
CA LEU A 101 3.13 -15.80 -7.42
C LEU A 101 2.04 -16.03 -8.47
N HIS A 102 0.90 -15.33 -8.35
CA HIS A 102 -0.30 -15.60 -9.16
C HIS A 102 -0.40 -14.73 -10.40
N VAL A 103 0.12 -13.50 -10.34
CA VAL A 103 -0.16 -12.50 -11.37
C VAL A 103 0.70 -12.72 -12.61
N ASP A 104 0.20 -12.28 -13.76
CA ASP A 104 0.95 -12.26 -15.01
C ASP A 104 1.68 -10.92 -15.19
N VAL A 105 1.10 -9.84 -14.65
CA VAL A 105 1.68 -8.50 -14.69
C VAL A 105 1.59 -7.83 -13.32
N VAL A 106 2.68 -7.20 -12.89
CA VAL A 106 2.70 -6.22 -11.81
C VAL A 106 2.73 -4.83 -12.43
N LEU A 107 1.71 -4.03 -12.17
CA LEU A 107 1.48 -2.72 -12.73
C LEU A 107 1.73 -1.63 -11.68
N ALA A 108 2.51 -0.61 -12.07
CA ALA A 108 2.74 0.59 -11.28
C ALA A 108 2.53 1.88 -12.07
N GLY A 109 2.20 2.96 -11.37
CA GLY A 109 2.25 4.31 -11.95
C GLY A 109 3.68 4.83 -12.05
N ALA A 110 3.97 5.68 -13.05
CA ALA A 110 5.29 6.31 -13.17
C ALA A 110 5.72 7.13 -11.93
N GLY A 111 4.76 7.67 -11.16
CA GLY A 111 5.03 8.31 -9.87
C GLY A 111 5.65 7.36 -8.86
N THR A 112 5.05 6.20 -8.66
CA THR A 112 5.56 5.15 -7.78
C THR A 112 6.91 4.63 -8.24
N LEU A 113 7.08 4.44 -9.56
CA LEU A 113 8.39 4.04 -10.11
C LEU A 113 9.49 5.04 -9.74
N ARG A 114 9.22 6.36 -9.83
CA ARG A 114 10.19 7.40 -9.45
C ARG A 114 10.48 7.42 -7.95
N ALA A 115 9.46 7.19 -7.12
CA ALA A 115 9.60 7.28 -5.67
C ALA A 115 10.31 6.06 -5.06
N THR A 116 9.99 4.86 -5.55
CA THR A 116 10.35 3.59 -4.88
C THR A 116 11.23 2.68 -5.73
N GLY A 117 11.36 2.93 -7.03
CA GLY A 117 12.03 2.02 -7.95
C GLY A 117 11.26 0.71 -8.20
N ALA A 118 9.92 0.78 -8.14
CA ALA A 118 8.98 -0.33 -8.32
C ALA A 118 9.46 -1.41 -9.31
N SER A 119 9.32 -2.69 -8.91
CA SER A 119 9.86 -3.83 -9.64
C SER A 119 8.99 -5.08 -9.44
N PRO A 120 8.79 -5.90 -10.48
CA PRO A 120 7.95 -7.11 -10.41
C PRO A 120 8.65 -8.31 -9.72
N ARG A 121 9.87 -8.14 -9.19
CA ARG A 121 10.68 -9.26 -8.66
C ARG A 121 10.04 -9.91 -7.44
N LEU A 122 10.16 -11.23 -7.31
CA LEU A 122 9.68 -11.97 -6.14
C LEU A 122 10.66 -11.93 -4.97
N TYR A 123 11.97 -11.84 -5.25
CA TYR A 123 13.05 -11.91 -4.24
C TYR A 123 13.05 -13.19 -3.40
N ASP A 124 12.46 -14.26 -3.92
CA ASP A 124 12.29 -15.55 -3.25
C ASP A 124 12.39 -16.68 -4.29
N GLU A 125 13.40 -17.54 -4.17
CA GLU A 125 13.68 -18.61 -5.13
C GLU A 125 12.63 -19.73 -5.09
N ASP A 126 12.01 -19.97 -3.93
CA ASP A 126 10.97 -20.99 -3.79
C ASP A 126 9.68 -20.54 -4.50
N LEU A 127 9.34 -19.26 -4.37
CA LEU A 127 8.22 -18.68 -5.13
C LEU A 127 8.48 -18.67 -6.65
N GLU A 128 9.71 -18.35 -7.06
CA GLU A 128 10.11 -18.42 -8.47
C GLU A 128 10.01 -19.86 -9.03
N ALA A 129 10.46 -20.87 -8.26
CA ALA A 129 10.34 -22.27 -8.63
C ALA A 129 8.86 -22.70 -8.70
N LEU A 130 8.02 -22.27 -7.76
CA LEU A 130 6.60 -22.57 -7.75
C LEU A 130 5.86 -21.95 -8.95
N ARG A 131 6.24 -20.75 -9.41
CA ARG A 131 5.70 -20.17 -10.65
C ARG A 131 6.00 -21.04 -11.86
N LEU A 132 7.25 -21.49 -11.99
CA LEU A 132 7.67 -22.36 -13.09
C LEU A 132 6.91 -23.70 -13.08
N GLN A 133 6.71 -24.29 -11.89
CA GLN A 133 5.90 -25.51 -11.73
C GLN A 133 4.44 -25.30 -12.15
N ARG A 134 3.90 -24.09 -11.98
CA ARG A 134 2.55 -23.69 -12.43
C ARG A 134 2.49 -23.28 -13.92
N GLY A 135 3.58 -23.48 -14.68
CA GLY A 135 3.64 -23.13 -16.09
C GLY A 135 3.69 -21.64 -16.39
N LYS A 136 3.99 -20.80 -15.38
CA LYS A 136 4.20 -19.36 -15.54
C LYS A 136 5.68 -19.05 -15.78
N SER A 137 5.96 -17.84 -16.26
CA SER A 137 7.31 -17.27 -16.28
C SER A 137 7.89 -17.20 -14.86
N ARG A 138 9.24 -17.24 -14.75
CA ARG A 138 9.97 -17.16 -13.47
C ARG A 138 9.57 -15.95 -12.62
N MET A 139 9.28 -14.82 -13.27
CA MET A 139 8.79 -13.58 -12.65
C MET A 139 7.59 -13.05 -13.45
N PRO A 140 6.63 -12.34 -12.81
CA PRO A 140 5.62 -11.61 -13.56
C PRO A 140 6.25 -10.52 -14.44
N ASN A 141 5.55 -10.13 -15.49
CA ASN A 141 5.95 -8.98 -16.31
C ASN A 141 5.80 -7.70 -15.49
N GLY A 142 6.73 -6.76 -15.66
CA GLY A 142 6.56 -5.40 -15.16
C GLY A 142 5.75 -4.56 -16.13
N ALA A 143 4.85 -3.72 -15.63
CA ALA A 143 4.20 -2.69 -16.41
C ALA A 143 4.22 -1.36 -15.69
N VAL A 144 4.48 -0.28 -16.43
CA VAL A 144 4.38 1.08 -15.92
C VAL A 144 3.53 1.91 -16.87
N ILE A 145 2.60 2.68 -16.32
CA ILE A 145 1.81 3.65 -17.10
C ILE A 145 2.25 5.09 -16.80
N SER A 146 2.35 5.91 -17.84
CA SER A 146 2.77 7.30 -17.74
C SER A 146 2.08 8.18 -18.77
N ALA A 147 1.44 9.27 -18.33
CA ALA A 147 0.92 10.27 -19.26
C ALA A 147 2.02 11.16 -19.87
N SER A 148 3.10 11.43 -19.13
CA SER A 148 4.14 12.40 -19.55
C SER A 148 5.42 11.78 -20.09
N GLY A 149 5.59 10.46 -19.95
CA GLY A 149 6.86 9.78 -20.24
C GLY A 149 8.01 10.16 -19.30
N LYS A 150 7.77 10.89 -18.20
CA LYS A 150 8.79 11.22 -17.20
C LYS A 150 9.05 10.02 -16.28
N VAL A 151 10.01 9.18 -16.67
CA VAL A 151 10.43 7.97 -15.95
C VAL A 151 11.95 7.93 -15.75
N PRO A 152 12.46 7.27 -14.69
CA PRO A 152 13.89 7.14 -14.44
C PRO A 152 14.46 5.99 -15.28
N LEU A 153 15.03 6.30 -16.46
CA LEU A 153 15.49 5.30 -17.45
C LEU A 153 16.65 4.42 -16.96
N ASP A 154 17.32 4.82 -15.88
CA ASP A 154 18.37 4.08 -15.19
C ASP A 154 17.83 3.10 -14.13
N ALA A 155 16.54 3.19 -13.78
CA ALA A 155 15.93 2.30 -12.80
C ALA A 155 15.99 0.83 -13.26
N THR A 156 16.00 -0.07 -12.27
CA THR A 156 15.99 -1.53 -12.47
C THR A 156 14.91 -1.98 -13.45
N PHE A 157 13.75 -1.31 -13.44
CA PHE A 157 12.65 -1.57 -14.37
C PHE A 157 13.11 -1.55 -15.84
N PHE A 158 13.94 -0.60 -16.24
CA PHE A 158 14.43 -0.48 -17.62
C PHE A 158 15.68 -1.32 -17.86
N THR A 159 16.56 -1.46 -16.86
CA THR A 159 17.91 -2.02 -17.06
C THR A 159 18.04 -3.52 -16.78
N SER A 160 17.12 -4.14 -16.04
CA SER A 160 17.27 -5.53 -15.62
C SER A 160 16.79 -6.55 -16.66
N PRO A 161 17.63 -7.49 -17.13
CA PRO A 161 17.21 -8.53 -18.08
C PRO A 161 16.44 -9.69 -17.43
N ARG A 162 16.16 -9.62 -16.11
CA ARG A 162 15.56 -10.75 -15.36
C ARG A 162 14.06 -10.90 -15.56
N PHE A 163 13.39 -9.87 -16.07
CA PHE A 163 11.95 -9.85 -16.32
C PHE A 163 11.66 -8.98 -17.55
N ASP A 164 10.56 -9.30 -18.24
CA ASP A 164 10.02 -8.45 -19.29
C ASP A 164 9.30 -7.25 -18.67
N ALA A 165 9.38 -6.09 -19.32
CA ALA A 165 8.81 -4.85 -18.80
C ALA A 165 8.23 -4.00 -19.93
N TYR A 166 7.02 -3.48 -19.73
CA TYR A 166 6.26 -2.71 -20.71
C TYR A 166 5.97 -1.31 -20.18
N LEU A 167 6.17 -0.29 -21.00
CA LEU A 167 5.70 1.06 -20.69
C LEU A 167 4.43 1.36 -21.50
N TYR A 168 3.35 1.71 -20.81
CA TYR A 168 2.16 2.30 -21.41
C TYR A 168 2.28 3.83 -21.36
N LEU A 169 2.30 4.47 -22.52
CA LEU A 169 2.54 5.90 -22.67
C LEU A 169 1.32 6.55 -23.31
N ALA A 170 0.83 7.67 -22.74
CA ALA A 170 -0.23 8.41 -23.40
C ALA A 170 0.23 8.88 -24.80
N ASP A 171 -0.64 8.77 -25.79
CA ASP A 171 -0.42 9.22 -27.17
C ASP A 171 -0.16 10.74 -27.31
N THR A 172 -0.49 11.50 -26.27
CA THR A 172 -0.18 12.94 -26.14
C THR A 172 1.22 13.22 -25.60
N ALA A 173 1.99 12.20 -25.20
CA ALA A 173 3.34 12.39 -24.70
C ALA A 173 4.30 12.84 -25.83
N PRO A 174 5.31 13.67 -25.54
CA PRO A 174 6.29 14.08 -26.56
C PRO A 174 7.03 12.89 -27.16
N SER A 175 7.18 12.85 -28.50
CA SER A 175 7.87 11.74 -29.21
C SER A 175 9.28 11.48 -28.68
N ALA A 176 10.03 12.53 -28.32
CA ALA A 176 11.35 12.41 -27.73
C ALA A 176 11.37 11.61 -26.41
N ARG A 177 10.25 11.57 -25.66
CA ARG A 177 10.13 10.72 -24.46
C ARG A 177 9.99 9.26 -24.86
N ARG A 178 9.13 8.97 -25.83
CA ARG A 178 8.96 7.62 -26.38
C ARG A 178 10.28 7.07 -26.89
N GLU A 179 10.97 7.82 -27.76
CA GLU A 179 12.28 7.43 -28.33
C GLU A 179 13.31 7.13 -27.24
N ALA A 180 13.39 7.96 -26.20
CA ALA A 180 14.32 7.75 -25.09
C ALA A 180 14.00 6.47 -24.28
N ILE A 181 12.72 6.12 -24.16
CA ILE A 181 12.31 4.89 -23.47
C ILE A 181 12.58 3.67 -24.36
N GLU A 182 12.22 3.73 -25.64
CA GLU A 182 12.47 2.64 -26.60
C GLU A 182 13.97 2.34 -26.72
N ALA A 183 14.84 3.36 -26.60
CA ALA A 183 16.29 3.19 -26.56
C ALA A 183 16.81 2.34 -25.37
N THR A 184 15.99 2.12 -24.33
CA THR A 184 16.32 1.17 -23.24
C THR A 184 16.11 -0.29 -23.65
N GLY A 185 15.49 -0.54 -24.82
CA GLY A 185 15.08 -1.87 -25.28
C GLY A 185 13.75 -2.34 -24.70
N ARG A 186 13.08 -1.53 -23.88
CA ARG A 186 11.75 -1.86 -23.36
C ARG A 186 10.65 -1.49 -24.36
N PRO A 187 9.67 -2.39 -24.61
CA PRO A 187 8.48 -2.06 -25.39
C PRO A 187 7.73 -0.86 -24.82
N VAL A 188 7.36 0.06 -25.71
CA VAL A 188 6.45 1.17 -25.42
C VAL A 188 5.15 0.96 -26.19
N VAL A 189 4.04 0.96 -25.47
CA VAL A 189 2.68 0.83 -26.01
C VAL A 189 2.00 2.17 -25.83
N GLU A 190 1.62 2.81 -26.93
CA GLU A 190 0.82 4.03 -26.88
C GLU A 190 -0.62 3.72 -26.52
N VAL A 191 -1.19 4.51 -25.62
CA VAL A 191 -2.59 4.42 -25.20
C VAL A 191 -3.26 5.79 -25.35
N PRO A 192 -4.55 5.86 -25.75
CA PRO A 192 -5.25 7.13 -25.85
C PRO A 192 -5.33 7.81 -24.48
N ALA A 193 -4.99 9.08 -24.37
CA ALA A 193 -4.99 9.79 -23.08
C ALA A 193 -6.33 9.70 -22.33
N ASP A 194 -7.45 9.76 -23.06
CA ASP A 194 -8.81 9.73 -22.49
C ASP A 194 -9.33 8.31 -22.18
N ASP A 195 -8.63 7.25 -22.66
CA ASP A 195 -9.01 5.84 -22.48
C ASP A 195 -7.81 4.97 -22.06
N ALA A 196 -6.84 5.57 -21.36
CA ALA A 196 -5.55 4.95 -21.14
C ALA A 196 -5.64 3.63 -20.36
N ILE A 197 -6.49 3.59 -19.31
CA ILE A 197 -6.66 2.42 -18.44
C ILE A 197 -7.33 1.25 -19.19
N PRO A 198 -8.52 1.40 -19.81
CA PRO A 198 -9.13 0.29 -20.55
C PRO A 198 -8.28 -0.15 -21.75
N ALA A 199 -7.64 0.77 -22.49
CA ALA A 199 -6.79 0.43 -23.62
C ALA A 199 -5.57 -0.41 -23.20
N MET A 200 -4.89 -0.02 -22.12
CA MET A 200 -3.78 -0.78 -21.54
C MET A 200 -4.22 -2.20 -21.15
N LEU A 201 -5.34 -2.34 -20.44
CA LEU A 201 -5.82 -3.64 -19.97
C LEU A 201 -6.27 -4.55 -21.14
N ARG A 202 -6.91 -3.99 -22.17
CA ARG A 202 -7.22 -4.72 -23.41
C ARG A 202 -5.96 -5.22 -24.10
N HIS A 203 -4.93 -4.37 -24.24
CA HIS A 203 -3.65 -4.78 -24.82
C HIS A 203 -2.99 -5.91 -24.00
N MET A 204 -2.97 -5.80 -22.66
CA MET A 204 -2.48 -6.88 -21.79
C MET A 204 -3.26 -8.19 -22.02
N ARG A 205 -4.58 -8.10 -22.23
CA ARG A 205 -5.42 -9.28 -22.46
C ARG A 205 -5.16 -9.92 -23.82
N SER A 206 -5.20 -9.14 -24.90
CA SER A 206 -5.18 -9.64 -26.28
C SER A 206 -3.76 -9.98 -26.75
N GLU A 207 -2.78 -9.12 -26.48
CA GLU A 207 -1.43 -9.26 -27.04
C GLU A 207 -0.49 -10.03 -26.11
N MET A 208 -0.66 -9.88 -24.79
CA MET A 208 0.19 -10.56 -23.79
C MET A 208 -0.46 -11.82 -23.23
N GLY A 209 -1.74 -12.07 -23.51
CA GLY A 209 -2.49 -13.19 -22.94
C GLY A 209 -2.67 -13.11 -21.42
N ALA A 210 -2.47 -11.92 -20.82
CA ALA A 210 -2.53 -11.76 -19.36
C ALA A 210 -3.93 -12.12 -18.84
N ARG A 211 -3.97 -12.87 -17.76
CA ARG A 211 -5.20 -13.29 -17.08
C ARG A 211 -5.38 -12.56 -15.77
N LEU A 212 -4.29 -12.26 -15.05
CA LEU A 212 -4.33 -11.56 -13.76
C LEU A 212 -3.29 -10.44 -13.70
N VAL A 213 -3.73 -9.24 -13.35
CA VAL A 213 -2.89 -8.05 -13.16
C VAL A 213 -3.02 -7.57 -11.73
N MET A 214 -1.89 -7.27 -11.10
CA MET A 214 -1.85 -6.63 -9.79
C MET A 214 -1.35 -5.20 -9.89
N LEU A 215 -2.08 -4.27 -9.28
CA LEU A 215 -1.66 -2.89 -9.07
C LEU A 215 -1.00 -2.79 -7.70
N GLU A 216 0.23 -2.28 -7.67
CA GLU A 216 0.96 -1.98 -6.43
C GLU A 216 1.07 -0.46 -6.20
N GLY A 217 0.13 0.30 -6.76
CA GLY A 217 0.08 1.77 -6.71
C GLY A 217 0.53 2.45 -8.02
N GLY A 218 0.62 3.77 -8.11
CA GLY A 218 0.39 4.75 -7.06
C GLY A 218 -1.09 5.10 -6.87
N PRO A 219 -1.38 5.88 -5.83
CA PRO A 219 -2.75 6.19 -5.43
C PRO A 219 -3.62 6.75 -6.55
N THR A 220 -3.06 7.60 -7.42
CA THR A 220 -3.76 8.16 -8.58
C THR A 220 -4.10 7.09 -9.62
N LEU A 221 -3.18 6.18 -9.92
CA LEU A 221 -3.44 5.05 -10.83
C LEU A 221 -4.55 4.16 -10.26
N ASN A 222 -4.47 3.83 -8.97
CA ASN A 222 -5.52 3.07 -8.30
C ASN A 222 -6.88 3.79 -8.44
N GLY A 223 -6.91 5.11 -8.21
CA GLY A 223 -8.10 5.96 -8.38
C GLY A 223 -8.66 5.91 -9.80
N GLU A 224 -7.82 6.02 -10.82
CA GLU A 224 -8.23 5.92 -12.22
C GLU A 224 -8.79 4.53 -12.56
N CYS A 225 -8.21 3.46 -12.03
CA CYS A 225 -8.72 2.10 -12.21
C CYS A 225 -10.06 1.86 -11.50
N PHE A 226 -10.23 2.35 -10.27
CA PHE A 226 -11.53 2.31 -9.59
C PHE A 226 -12.58 3.12 -10.34
N ARG A 227 -12.23 4.31 -10.86
CA ARG A 227 -13.11 5.15 -11.67
C ARG A 227 -13.51 4.48 -12.98
N ALA A 228 -12.60 3.74 -13.61
CA ALA A 228 -12.86 2.98 -14.83
C ALA A 228 -13.69 1.70 -14.56
N GLY A 229 -13.95 1.34 -13.31
CA GLY A 229 -14.72 0.13 -12.96
C GLY A 229 -13.99 -1.18 -13.26
N VAL A 230 -12.67 -1.14 -13.42
CA VAL A 230 -11.87 -2.30 -13.84
C VAL A 230 -11.30 -3.11 -12.69
N VAL A 231 -11.28 -2.56 -11.46
CA VAL A 231 -10.79 -3.29 -10.27
C VAL A 231 -11.79 -4.38 -9.86
N ASP A 232 -11.30 -5.59 -9.64
CA ASP A 232 -12.11 -6.74 -9.21
C ASP A 232 -11.97 -6.99 -7.69
N GLU A 233 -10.73 -6.95 -7.17
CA GLU A 233 -10.46 -7.16 -5.74
C GLU A 233 -9.44 -6.15 -5.18
N LEU A 234 -9.55 -5.88 -3.88
CA LEU A 234 -8.62 -5.06 -3.12
C LEU A 234 -8.05 -5.89 -1.96
N PHE A 235 -6.75 -6.09 -1.99
CA PHE A 235 -5.93 -6.53 -0.87
C PHE A 235 -5.42 -5.28 -0.16
N LEU A 236 -5.74 -5.14 1.12
CA LEU A 236 -5.38 -4.00 1.94
C LEU A 236 -4.80 -4.47 3.27
N THR A 237 -3.53 -4.20 3.49
CA THR A 237 -2.92 -4.29 4.83
C THR A 237 -3.13 -2.98 5.55
N LEU A 238 -3.72 -3.04 6.75
CA LEU A 238 -3.73 -1.92 7.70
C LEU A 238 -2.67 -2.15 8.76
N GLY A 239 -1.66 -1.28 8.80
CA GLY A 239 -0.63 -1.28 9.84
C GLY A 239 -1.12 -0.66 11.15
N GLY A 240 -0.57 -1.12 12.27
CA GLY A 240 -0.90 -0.66 13.64
C GLY A 240 -0.41 0.74 14.00
N VAL A 241 -0.39 1.68 13.05
CA VAL A 241 0.14 3.04 13.22
C VAL A 241 -0.86 4.09 12.74
N VAL A 242 -0.77 5.30 13.28
CA VAL A 242 -1.50 6.48 12.79
C VAL A 242 -0.47 7.50 12.32
N VAL A 243 -0.60 7.92 11.07
CA VAL A 243 0.35 8.86 10.44
C VAL A 243 -0.18 10.29 10.50
N GLY A 244 -1.48 10.48 10.25
CA GLY A 244 -2.08 11.81 10.13
C GLY A 244 -1.64 12.51 8.85
N GLY A 245 -1.24 13.78 8.96
CA GLY A 245 -0.69 14.56 7.86
C GLY A 245 -1.72 14.97 6.80
N HIS A 246 -2.02 16.26 6.72
CA HIS A 246 -2.87 16.78 5.65
C HIS A 246 -2.16 16.68 4.29
N GLY A 247 -2.85 16.12 3.29
CA GLY A 247 -2.33 15.99 1.93
C GLY A 247 -1.41 14.81 1.68
N LEU A 248 -1.15 13.96 2.69
CA LEU A 248 -0.45 12.70 2.46
C LEU A 248 -1.34 11.71 1.69
N PRO A 249 -0.78 10.93 0.76
CA PRO A 249 -1.56 10.03 -0.07
C PRO A 249 -2.27 8.95 0.75
N THR A 250 -3.46 8.58 0.29
CA THR A 250 -4.16 7.37 0.69
C THR A 250 -3.97 6.25 -0.35
N ALA A 251 -4.59 5.08 -0.15
CA ALA A 251 -4.51 3.98 -1.11
C ALA A 251 -5.11 4.30 -2.49
N VAL A 252 -6.07 5.24 -2.54
CA VAL A 252 -6.84 5.58 -3.75
C VAL A 252 -7.07 7.09 -3.78
N GLU A 253 -6.50 7.76 -4.77
CA GLU A 253 -6.66 9.21 -4.96
C GLU A 253 -7.40 9.46 -6.29
N MET A 254 -8.60 10.03 -6.22
CA MET A 254 -9.38 10.43 -7.40
C MET A 254 -9.36 11.94 -7.56
N LEU A 255 -8.69 12.42 -8.62
CA LEU A 255 -8.57 13.85 -8.90
C LEU A 255 -9.78 14.35 -9.69
N GLY A 256 -10.30 15.53 -9.31
CA GLY A 256 -11.35 16.21 -10.07
C GLY A 256 -12.72 15.53 -10.03
N VAL A 257 -12.96 14.63 -9.08
CA VAL A 257 -14.23 13.90 -8.93
C VAL A 257 -14.99 14.40 -7.70
N GLU A 258 -16.30 14.63 -7.87
CA GLU A 258 -17.20 14.87 -6.75
C GLU A 258 -17.54 13.54 -6.04
N VAL A 259 -17.21 13.46 -4.76
CA VAL A 259 -17.49 12.27 -3.94
C VAL A 259 -18.89 12.39 -3.34
N THR A 260 -19.77 11.47 -3.74
CA THR A 260 -21.13 11.36 -3.24
C THR A 260 -21.39 9.92 -2.77
N ARG A 261 -22.46 9.70 -2.01
CA ARG A 261 -22.86 8.32 -1.61
C ARG A 261 -23.17 7.40 -2.80
N ALA A 262 -23.45 7.97 -3.97
CA ALA A 262 -23.74 7.26 -5.21
C ALA A 262 -22.48 6.95 -6.03
N THR A 263 -21.42 7.75 -5.91
CA THR A 263 -20.17 7.58 -6.68
C THR A 263 -19.13 6.72 -5.97
N VAL A 264 -19.32 6.40 -4.68
CA VAL A 264 -18.39 5.51 -3.95
C VAL A 264 -18.50 4.06 -4.42
N THR A 265 -17.35 3.44 -4.72
CA THR A 265 -17.25 2.00 -4.96
C THR A 265 -17.60 1.23 -3.68
N ARG A 266 -18.50 0.26 -3.80
CA ARG A 266 -18.89 -0.60 -2.67
C ARG A 266 -18.08 -1.88 -2.69
N LEU A 267 -17.66 -2.32 -1.52
CA LEU A 267 -16.83 -3.50 -1.34
C LEU A 267 -17.58 -4.56 -0.52
N GLU A 268 -17.36 -5.83 -0.87
CA GLU A 268 -17.72 -6.99 -0.08
C GLU A 268 -16.47 -7.54 0.59
N LEU A 269 -16.49 -7.70 1.92
CA LEU A 269 -15.38 -8.30 2.65
C LEU A 269 -15.34 -9.80 2.38
N LEU A 270 -14.24 -10.29 1.82
CA LEU A 270 -13.99 -11.71 1.61
C LEU A 270 -13.24 -12.33 2.79
N SER A 271 -12.25 -11.62 3.34
CA SER A 271 -11.50 -12.07 4.52
C SER A 271 -10.91 -10.89 5.30
N ALA A 272 -10.81 -11.05 6.61
CA ALA A 272 -10.10 -10.13 7.50
C ALA A 272 -9.31 -10.94 8.53
N THR A 273 -7.98 -10.85 8.46
CA THR A 273 -7.09 -11.66 9.31
C THR A 273 -6.18 -10.76 10.12
N PRO A 274 -6.36 -10.68 11.46
CA PRO A 274 -5.47 -9.92 12.31
C PRO A 274 -4.16 -10.68 12.55
N ASN A 275 -3.05 -9.96 12.62
CA ASN A 275 -1.76 -10.47 13.07
C ASN A 275 -1.47 -9.96 14.50
N PRO A 276 -1.59 -10.81 15.53
CA PRO A 276 -1.39 -10.38 16.92
C PRO A 276 0.07 -10.05 17.26
N GLU A 277 1.04 -10.38 16.39
CA GLU A 277 2.45 -10.07 16.61
C GLU A 277 2.86 -8.70 16.06
N THR A 278 2.16 -8.22 15.02
CA THR A 278 2.51 -6.98 14.31
C THR A 278 1.42 -5.91 14.39
N ASP A 279 0.28 -6.23 15.00
CA ASP A 279 -0.93 -5.39 15.04
C ASP A 279 -1.47 -5.02 13.64
N GLU A 280 -1.07 -5.76 12.61
CA GLU A 280 -1.57 -5.59 11.24
C GLU A 280 -2.91 -6.31 11.04
N VAL A 281 -3.72 -5.80 10.12
CA VAL A 281 -4.92 -6.49 9.64
C VAL A 281 -4.83 -6.65 8.13
N TYR A 282 -4.89 -7.89 7.64
CA TYR A 282 -4.89 -8.21 6.23
C TYR A 282 -6.33 -8.37 5.74
N LEU A 283 -6.78 -7.44 4.89
CA LEU A 283 -8.13 -7.38 4.38
C LEU A 283 -8.13 -7.78 2.90
N ARG A 284 -9.11 -8.60 2.50
CA ARG A 284 -9.40 -8.88 1.10
C ARG A 284 -10.85 -8.51 0.82
N TYR A 285 -11.06 -7.67 -0.17
CA TYR A 285 -12.37 -7.22 -0.61
C TYR A 285 -12.62 -7.55 -2.07
N ARG A 286 -13.88 -7.78 -2.42
CA ARG A 286 -14.37 -7.80 -3.79
C ARG A 286 -15.13 -6.52 -4.09
N VAL A 287 -14.95 -5.95 -5.28
CA VAL A 287 -15.76 -4.83 -5.76
C VAL A 287 -17.18 -5.32 -6.08
N ARG A 288 -18.19 -4.66 -5.50
CA ARG A 288 -19.60 -4.91 -5.84
C ARG A 288 -19.93 -4.20 -7.14
N ARG A 289 -20.45 -4.96 -8.09
CA ARG A 289 -21.02 -4.45 -9.36
C ARG A 289 -22.52 -4.30 -9.26
#